data_AF-A0A1H8D3C8-F1
#
_entry.id   AF-A0A1H8D3C8-F1
#
_cell.length_a   1.000
_cell.length_b   1.000
_cell.length_c   1.000
_cell.angle_alpha   90.00
_cell.angle_beta   90.00
_cell.angle_gamma   90.00
#
_symmetry.space_group_name_H-M   'P 1'
#
loop_
_entity.id
_entity.type
_entity.pdbx_description
1 polymer ?
#
loop_
_entity_poly.entity_id
_entity_poly.type
_entity_poly.pdbx_seq_one_letter_code
_entity_poly.pdbx_strand_id
1 'polypeptide(L)'
;MKKILIIMILLCPIVLGGCSSDDDWMDLDLKHLVGTWSTGTEGTHKYLKFENDGTGYYALLNGASFLTNYLFTYEISGDNINIEITYSDDGNKLKGQKKVWECLFSKDILKIKNGSEDGTYKRVE
;
A
#
# COMPACT_ATOMS: atom_id res chain seq x y z
N MET A 1 -51.59 23.72 24.46
CA MET A 1 -52.07 23.65 23.06
C MET A 1 -50.95 23.11 22.19
N LYS A 2 -51.25 22.11 21.38
CA LYS A 2 -50.36 21.19 20.67
C LYS A 2 -50.09 21.72 19.26
N LYS A 3 -48.85 22.03 18.88
CA LYS A 3 -48.43 22.33 17.48
C LYS A 3 -46.97 21.90 17.30
N ILE A 4 -46.74 20.64 16.96
CA ILE A 4 -46.40 20.13 15.62
C ILE A 4 -44.97 20.53 15.23
N LEU A 5 -44.09 19.54 15.40
CA LEU A 5 -42.72 19.45 14.90
C LEU A 5 -42.79 19.28 13.36
N ILE A 6 -42.21 20.20 12.59
CA ILE A 6 -42.00 20.01 11.15
C ILE A 6 -40.51 19.75 10.94
N ILE A 7 -40.19 18.48 10.73
CA ILE A 7 -38.87 17.99 10.32
C ILE A 7 -38.71 18.35 8.84
N MET A 8 -37.80 19.28 8.56
CA MET A 8 -37.40 19.65 7.20
C MET A 8 -36.34 18.65 6.73
N ILE A 9 -36.79 17.55 6.11
CA ILE A 9 -35.91 16.62 5.38
C ILE A 9 -35.39 17.38 4.17
N LEU A 10 -34.16 17.87 4.29
CA LEU A 10 -33.38 18.37 3.19
C LEU A 10 -33.02 17.15 2.32
N LEU A 11 -33.76 17.00 1.21
CA LEU A 11 -33.46 16.08 0.13
C LEU A 11 -32.10 16.49 -0.46
N CYS A 12 -31.03 15.90 0.05
CA CYS A 12 -29.73 15.92 -0.59
C CYS A 12 -29.82 14.97 -1.79
N PRO A 13 -29.68 15.43 -3.05
CA PRO A 13 -29.41 14.51 -4.12
C PRO A 13 -28.04 13.91 -3.80
N ILE A 14 -28.04 12.67 -3.33
CA ILE A 14 -26.83 11.85 -3.28
C ILE A 14 -26.48 11.63 -4.75
N VAL A 15 -25.75 12.58 -5.32
CA VAL A 15 -24.86 12.29 -6.44
C VAL A 15 -23.85 11.28 -5.89
N LEU A 16 -24.22 10.01 -5.96
CA LEU A 16 -23.28 8.91 -6.05
C LEU A 16 -22.55 9.09 -7.38
N GLY A 17 -21.67 10.10 -7.43
CA GLY A 17 -20.53 10.09 -8.30
C GLY A 17 -19.63 8.97 -7.81
N GLY A 18 -19.99 7.74 -8.15
CA GLY A 18 -19.01 6.67 -8.24
C GLY A 18 -18.04 7.10 -9.32
N CYS A 19 -16.94 7.74 -8.93
CA CYS A 19 -15.74 7.66 -9.73
C CYS A 19 -15.33 6.19 -9.70
N SER A 20 -15.88 5.41 -10.62
CA SER A 20 -15.10 4.32 -11.21
C SER A 20 -13.93 5.03 -11.85
N SER A 21 -12.87 5.27 -11.06
CA SER A 21 -11.57 5.45 -11.67
C SER A 21 -11.30 4.06 -12.20
N ASP A 22 -11.63 3.86 -13.47
CA ASP A 22 -11.04 2.82 -14.29
C ASP A 22 -9.54 3.15 -14.31
N ASP A 23 -8.89 2.92 -13.17
CA ASP A 23 -7.46 2.96 -13.05
C ASP A 23 -7.00 1.86 -14.00
N ASP A 24 -6.22 2.22 -15.02
CA ASP A 24 -5.65 1.31 -16.01
C ASP A 24 -4.66 0.35 -15.31
N TRP A 25 -5.21 -0.57 -14.51
CA TRP A 25 -4.47 -1.59 -13.82
C TRP A 25 -3.88 -2.53 -14.86
N MET A 26 -2.62 -2.87 -14.65
CA MET A 26 -1.84 -3.74 -15.51
C MET A 26 -1.42 -4.95 -14.70
N ASP A 27 -1.12 -6.03 -15.41
CA ASP A 27 -0.49 -7.20 -14.80
C ASP A 27 0.79 -6.79 -14.08
N LEU A 28 1.00 -7.33 -12.88
CA LEU A 28 2.20 -7.10 -12.12
C LEU A 28 3.39 -7.80 -12.79
N ASP A 29 4.42 -7.04 -13.15
CA ASP A 29 5.64 -7.59 -13.75
C ASP A 29 6.92 -7.03 -13.09
N LEU A 30 7.99 -7.84 -13.15
CA LEU A 30 9.25 -7.53 -12.50
C LEU A 30 9.90 -6.25 -13.02
N LYS A 31 9.86 -6.03 -14.34
CA LYS A 31 10.57 -4.91 -14.97
C LYS A 31 10.01 -3.57 -14.48
N HIS A 32 8.69 -3.48 -14.32
CA HIS A 32 8.07 -2.28 -13.79
C HIS A 32 8.04 -2.27 -12.27
N LEU A 33 7.95 -3.40 -11.56
CA LEU A 33 7.95 -3.40 -10.10
C LEU A 33 9.28 -2.91 -9.49
N VAL A 34 10.42 -3.28 -10.09
CA VAL A 34 11.75 -2.89 -9.61
C VAL A 34 11.85 -1.36 -9.50
N GLY A 35 12.37 -0.91 -8.36
CA GLY A 35 12.48 0.51 -8.02
C GLY A 35 11.97 0.84 -6.62
N THR A 36 11.80 2.14 -6.40
CA THR A 36 11.44 2.71 -5.11
C THR A 36 10.01 3.21 -5.11
N TRP A 37 9.31 2.98 -4.01
CA TRP A 37 7.89 3.25 -3.84
C TRP A 37 7.63 3.89 -2.47
N SER A 38 6.77 4.90 -2.41
CA SER A 38 6.43 5.57 -1.15
C SER A 38 4.98 6.01 -1.07
N THR A 39 4.39 5.98 0.12
CA THR A 39 3.07 6.58 0.39
C THR A 39 3.15 8.10 0.63
N GLY A 40 4.36 8.67 0.76
CA GLY A 40 4.59 10.09 1.05
C GLY A 40 5.92 10.33 1.79
N THR A 41 6.15 11.55 2.25
CA THR A 41 7.39 11.91 3.00
C THR A 41 7.11 12.60 4.34
N GLU A 42 5.85 12.94 4.61
CA GLU A 42 5.44 13.65 5.82
C GLU A 42 4.65 12.72 6.76
N GLY A 43 4.73 13.02 8.06
CA GLY A 43 4.06 12.23 9.09
C GLY A 43 4.40 10.74 9.00
N THR A 44 3.44 9.89 9.35
CA THR A 44 3.58 8.43 9.21
C THR A 44 3.43 8.01 7.76
N HIS A 45 4.48 7.46 7.18
CA HIS A 45 4.51 7.02 5.78
C HIS A 45 5.30 5.72 5.62
N LYS A 46 5.11 5.05 4.49
CA LYS A 46 5.74 3.76 4.19
C LYS A 46 6.61 3.87 2.95
N TYR A 47 7.70 3.13 2.97
CA TYR A 47 8.68 3.05 1.91
C TYR A 47 8.90 1.58 1.52
N LEU A 48 8.97 1.32 0.23
CA LEU A 48 9.27 0.02 -0.35
C LEU A 48 10.35 0.16 -1.42
N LYS A 49 11.27 -0.79 -1.45
CA LYS A 49 12.23 -0.92 -2.54
C LYS A 49 12.26 -2.37 -3.01
N PHE A 50 12.20 -2.56 -4.33
CA PHE A 50 12.35 -3.85 -4.98
C PHE A 50 13.59 -3.82 -5.86
N GLU A 51 14.48 -4.77 -5.66
CA GLU A 51 15.70 -4.96 -6.45
C GLU A 51 15.48 -6.03 -7.52
N ASN A 52 16.26 -5.96 -8.60
CA ASN A 52 16.14 -6.91 -9.73
C ASN A 52 16.62 -8.33 -9.40
N ASP A 53 17.28 -8.53 -8.25
CA ASP A 53 17.75 -9.84 -7.80
C ASP A 53 16.72 -10.61 -6.94
N GLY A 54 15.49 -10.07 -6.82
CA GLY A 54 14.43 -10.68 -6.00
C GLY A 54 14.52 -10.32 -4.52
N THR A 55 15.35 -9.35 -4.13
CA THR A 55 15.38 -8.80 -2.76
C THR A 55 14.65 -7.47 -2.65
N GLY A 56 14.24 -7.11 -1.45
CA GLY A 56 13.59 -5.84 -1.21
C GLY A 56 13.66 -5.38 0.25
N TYR A 57 13.18 -4.17 0.45
CA TYR A 57 13.20 -3.47 1.72
C TYR A 57 11.86 -2.79 1.98
N TYR A 58 11.39 -2.88 3.22
CA TYR A 58 10.23 -2.14 3.71
C TYR A 58 10.63 -1.30 4.92
N ALA A 59 10.09 -0.09 5.00
CA ALA A 59 10.12 0.73 6.19
C ALA A 59 8.79 1.43 6.45
N LEU A 60 8.42 1.51 7.72
CA LEU A 60 7.45 2.44 8.25
C LEU A 60 8.21 3.56 8.96
N LEU A 61 7.95 4.80 8.56
CA LEU A 61 8.60 5.98 9.09
C LEU A 61 7.56 6.92 9.71
N ASN A 62 8.01 7.77 10.64
CA ASN A 62 7.30 8.97 11.07
C ASN A 62 8.24 10.17 10.93
N GLY A 63 8.04 10.99 9.89
CA GLY A 63 9.06 11.93 9.45
C GLY A 63 10.35 11.19 9.06
N ALA A 64 11.50 11.62 9.59
CA ALA A 64 12.79 10.97 9.32
C ALA A 64 13.11 9.75 10.22
N SER A 65 12.22 9.40 11.15
CA SER A 65 12.47 8.34 12.14
C SER A 65 11.88 7.01 11.70
N PHE A 66 12.66 5.93 11.79
CA PHE A 66 12.17 4.57 11.58
C PHE A 66 11.30 4.12 12.77
N LEU A 67 10.12 3.60 12.45
CA LEU A 67 9.24 2.91 13.41
C LEU A 67 9.41 1.40 13.32
N THR A 68 9.52 0.87 12.11
CA THR A 68 9.90 -0.53 11.84
C THR A 68 10.49 -0.63 10.44
N ASN A 69 11.42 -1.57 10.24
CA ASN A 69 11.92 -1.91 8.93
C ASN A 69 12.37 -3.36 8.84
N TYR A 70 12.31 -3.90 7.63
CA TYR A 70 12.77 -5.26 7.35
C TYR A 70 13.26 -5.43 5.91
N LEU A 71 14.12 -6.42 5.72
CA LEU A 71 14.53 -6.90 4.40
C LEU A 71 13.74 -8.17 4.08
N PHE A 72 13.51 -8.40 2.78
CA PHE A 72 12.78 -9.57 2.32
C PHE A 72 13.31 -10.08 0.97
N THR A 73 13.02 -11.33 0.65
CA THR A 73 13.02 -11.85 -0.73
C THR A 73 11.60 -11.86 -1.26
N TYR A 74 11.40 -11.77 -2.57
CA TYR A 74 10.08 -11.76 -3.18
C TYR A 74 9.99 -12.52 -4.50
N GLU A 75 8.77 -13.01 -4.79
CA GLU A 75 8.36 -13.58 -6.07
C GLU A 75 6.98 -13.07 -6.45
N ILE A 76 6.76 -12.84 -7.75
CA ILE A 76 5.47 -12.40 -8.30
C ILE A 76 4.66 -13.63 -8.74
N SER A 77 3.39 -13.71 -8.33
CA SER A 77 2.46 -14.77 -8.74
C SER A 77 1.09 -14.19 -9.05
N GLY A 78 0.84 -13.89 -10.32
CA GLY A 78 -0.33 -13.11 -10.74
C GLY A 78 -0.27 -11.71 -10.13
N ASP A 79 -1.37 -11.27 -9.53
CA ASP A 79 -1.47 -9.94 -8.89
C ASP A 79 -0.90 -9.91 -7.46
N ASN A 80 -0.13 -10.92 -7.06
CA ASN A 80 0.40 -11.05 -5.72
C ASN A 80 1.92 -10.95 -5.68
N ILE A 81 2.43 -10.30 -4.63
CA ILE A 81 3.84 -10.34 -4.25
C ILE A 81 3.96 -11.27 -3.03
N ASN A 82 4.62 -12.41 -3.21
CA ASN A 82 4.93 -13.33 -2.13
C ASN A 82 6.27 -12.94 -1.55
N ILE A 83 6.34 -12.65 -0.25
CA ILE A 83 7.59 -12.26 0.41
C ILE A 83 7.98 -13.22 1.54
N GLU A 84 9.28 -13.35 1.77
CA GLU A 84 9.85 -13.96 2.97
C GLU A 84 10.81 -12.97 3.63
N ILE A 85 10.56 -12.65 4.90
CA ILE A 85 11.36 -11.68 5.64
C ILE A 85 12.71 -12.30 6.04
N THR A 86 13.82 -11.70 5.62
CA THR A 86 15.18 -12.22 5.85
C THR A 86 15.87 -11.55 7.04
N TYR A 87 15.41 -10.35 7.43
CA TYR A 87 15.90 -9.56 8.56
C TYR A 87 14.82 -8.60 9.05
N SER A 88 14.75 -8.31 10.35
CA SER A 88 13.91 -7.23 10.90
C SER A 88 14.59 -6.50 12.06
N ASP A 89 14.37 -5.19 12.16
CA ASP A 89 14.99 -4.30 13.15
C ASP A 89 14.56 -4.57 14.61
N ASP A 90 13.38 -5.15 14.83
CA ASP A 90 12.91 -5.58 16.15
C ASP A 90 13.54 -6.91 16.61
N GLY A 91 14.88 -6.99 16.58
CA GLY A 91 15.63 -8.17 17.01
C GLY A 91 15.35 -9.43 16.18
N ASN A 92 15.07 -9.27 14.88
CA ASN A 92 14.72 -10.36 13.95
C ASN A 92 13.44 -11.15 14.29
N LYS A 93 12.51 -10.61 15.08
CA LYS A 93 11.25 -11.30 15.40
C LYS A 93 10.39 -11.66 14.18
N LEU A 94 10.54 -10.94 13.08
CA LEU A 94 9.78 -11.19 11.85
C LEU A 94 10.52 -12.12 10.87
N LYS A 95 11.78 -12.47 11.13
CA LYS A 95 12.59 -13.29 10.23
C LYS A 95 11.96 -14.66 9.98
N GLY A 96 11.90 -15.08 8.73
CA GLY A 96 11.30 -16.33 8.26
C GLY A 96 9.78 -16.27 8.09
N GLN A 97 9.13 -15.15 8.48
CA GLN A 97 7.70 -14.98 8.20
C GLN A 97 7.47 -14.80 6.70
N LYS A 98 6.46 -15.51 6.21
CA LYS A 98 6.00 -15.43 4.83
C LYS A 98 4.71 -14.61 4.77
N LYS A 99 4.62 -13.70 3.80
CA LYS A 99 3.43 -12.88 3.56
C LYS A 99 3.08 -12.93 2.08
N VAL A 100 1.79 -12.73 1.80
CA VAL A 100 1.29 -12.52 0.45
C VAL A 100 0.65 -11.15 0.43
N TRP A 101 1.19 -10.25 -0.38
CA TRP A 101 0.59 -8.94 -0.64
C TRP A 101 -0.29 -9.03 -1.87
N GLU A 102 -1.56 -8.71 -1.69
CA GLU A 102 -2.53 -8.60 -2.78
C GLU A 102 -2.43 -7.22 -3.40
N CYS A 103 -2.05 -7.13 -4.68
CA CYS A 103 -1.73 -5.87 -5.30
C CYS A 103 -2.76 -5.44 -6.35
N LEU A 104 -2.81 -4.13 -6.61
CA LEU A 104 -3.19 -3.55 -7.88
C LEU A 104 -2.01 -2.73 -8.36
N PHE A 105 -1.69 -2.81 -9.65
CA PHE A 105 -0.47 -2.25 -10.18
C PHE A 105 -0.73 -1.43 -11.44
N SER A 106 -0.12 -0.26 -11.51
CA SER A 106 0.08 0.49 -12.74
C SER A 106 1.53 0.97 -12.77
N LYS A 107 1.95 1.58 -13.88
CA LYS A 107 3.36 1.96 -14.10
C LYS A 107 3.96 2.77 -12.93
N ASP A 108 3.17 3.68 -12.37
CA ASP A 108 3.61 4.64 -11.35
C ASP A 108 2.89 4.48 -10.00
N ILE A 109 1.95 3.52 -9.90
CA ILE A 109 1.17 3.26 -8.69
C ILE A 109 1.24 1.77 -8.32
N LEU A 110 1.65 1.48 -7.09
CA LEU A 110 1.53 0.17 -6.47
C LEU A 110 0.56 0.28 -5.30
N LYS A 111 -0.56 -0.43 -5.34
CA LYS A 111 -1.50 -0.50 -4.22
C LYS A 111 -1.45 -1.89 -3.60
N ILE A 112 -1.06 -1.97 -2.33
CA ILE A 112 -1.15 -3.19 -1.52
C ILE A 112 -2.47 -3.11 -0.74
N LYS A 113 -3.28 -4.17 -0.77
CA LYS A 113 -4.65 -4.18 -0.22
C LYS A 113 -4.77 -4.83 1.16
N ASN A 114 -3.68 -5.35 1.71
CA ASN A 114 -3.71 -6.18 2.91
C ASN A 114 -2.43 -6.06 3.76
N GLY A 115 -2.54 -6.53 5.01
CA GLY A 115 -1.44 -6.54 5.96
C GLY A 115 -1.08 -5.16 6.52
N SER A 116 -0.01 -5.10 7.31
CA SER A 116 0.54 -3.83 7.83
C SER A 116 1.06 -2.91 6.72
N GLU A 117 1.30 -3.47 5.54
CA GLU A 117 1.82 -2.79 4.36
C GLU A 117 0.72 -2.21 3.45
N ASP A 118 -0.57 -2.37 3.80
CA ASP A 118 -1.68 -1.79 3.03
C ASP A 118 -1.48 -0.28 2.78
N GLY A 119 -1.59 0.12 1.52
CA GLY A 119 -1.46 1.50 1.12
C GLY A 119 -1.32 1.68 -0.38
N THR A 120 -1.46 2.93 -0.82
CA THR A 120 -1.17 3.35 -2.20
C THR A 120 0.20 4.00 -2.24
N TYR A 121 1.13 3.36 -2.94
CA TYR A 121 2.49 3.81 -3.12
C TYR A 121 2.65 4.42 -4.50
N LYS A 122 3.35 5.55 -4.57
CA LYS A 122 3.81 6.16 -5.81
C LYS A 122 5.28 5.85 -6.02
N ARG A 123 5.67 5.69 -7.27
CA ARG A 123 7.09 5.58 -7.63
C ARG A 123 7.84 6.83 -7.20
N VAL A 124 9.03 6.63 -6.64
CA VAL A 124 9.99 7.71 -6.34
C VAL A 124 11.08 7.65 -7.40
N GLU A 125 11.28 8.77 -8.11
CA GLU A 125 12.36 8.95 -9.08
C GLU A 125 13.71 9.24 -8.41
#